data_AF-A0A6G3WQN2-F1
#
_entry.id   AF-A0A6G3WQN2-F1
#
_cell.length_a   1.000
_cell.length_b   1.000
_cell.length_c   1.000
_cell.angle_alpha   90.00
_cell.angle_beta   90.00
_cell.angle_gamma   90.00
#
_symmetry.space_group_name_H-M   'P 1'
#
loop_
_entity.id
_entity.type
_entity.pdbx_description
1 polymer ?
#
loop_
_entity_poly.entity_id
_entity_poly.type
_entity_poly.pdbx_seq_one_letter_code
_entity_poly.pdbx_strand_id
1 'polypeptide(L)'
;RRWRKQRAFLAGDAAHLLGAVGTQGLDEGIRDAENLAWKLAHVWHHGPAEHLLDSYQAERRAAVAARLRAADQSLPILRGGGGLRTLVPGAARGHDTLLSDGHLGCGALGA
;
A
#
# COMPACT_ATOMS: atom_id res chain seq x y z
N ARG A 1 9.64 -0.17 12.58
CA ARG A 1 10.33 -1.43 12.20
C ARG A 1 11.32 -1.10 11.09
N ARG A 2 12.50 -1.74 11.08
CA ARG A 2 13.52 -1.54 10.04
C ARG A 2 13.20 -2.39 8.82
N TRP A 3 13.28 -1.81 7.62
CA TRP A 3 13.10 -2.47 6.33
C TRP A 3 14.43 -2.94 5.73
N ARG A 4 15.55 -2.51 6.31
CA ARG A 4 16.89 -2.96 5.97
C ARG A 4 17.61 -3.45 7.22
N LYS A 5 18.32 -4.57 7.08
CA LYS A 5 19.34 -5.02 8.03
C LYS A 5 20.53 -5.58 7.25
N GLN A 6 21.59 -4.78 7.16
CA GLN A 6 22.78 -5.10 6.35
C GLN A 6 22.39 -5.45 4.90
N ARG A 7 22.54 -6.72 4.50
CA ARG A 7 22.26 -7.23 3.16
C ARG A 7 20.82 -7.76 2.98
N ALA A 8 20.00 -7.70 4.02
CA ALA A 8 18.60 -8.14 3.99
C ALA A 8 17.66 -6.94 3.89
N PHE A 9 16.66 -7.05 3.01
CA PHE A 9 15.66 -6.02 2.73
C PHE A 9 14.25 -6.61 2.80
N LEU A 10 13.28 -5.79 3.21
CA LEU A 10 11.86 -6.08 3.15
C LEU A 10 11.22 -5.13 2.14
N ALA A 11 10.30 -5.63 1.31
CA ALA A 11 9.54 -4.86 0.32
C ALA A 11 8.10 -5.38 0.22
N GLY A 12 7.18 -4.52 -0.24
CA GLY A 12 5.76 -4.86 -0.36
C GLY A 12 5.14 -5.23 0.99
N ASP A 13 4.27 -6.24 1.00
CA ASP A 13 3.53 -6.66 2.20
C ASP A 13 4.42 -7.08 3.38
N ALA A 14 5.65 -7.52 3.11
CA ALA A 14 6.64 -7.81 4.14
C ALA A 14 7.14 -6.55 4.87
N ALA A 15 7.10 -5.39 4.21
CA ALA A 15 7.55 -4.11 4.74
C ALA A 15 6.40 -3.26 5.30
N HIS A 16 5.23 -3.31 4.66
CA HIS A 16 4.04 -2.54 5.01
C HIS A 16 2.78 -3.25 4.54
N LEU A 17 1.73 -3.24 5.37
CA LEU A 17 0.40 -3.70 4.97
C LEU A 17 -0.47 -2.48 4.70
N LEU A 18 -1.08 -2.45 3.53
CA LEU A 18 -1.95 -1.38 3.06
C LEU A 18 -3.41 -1.86 3.14
N GLY A 19 -4.30 -0.98 3.59
CA GLY A 19 -5.73 -1.29 3.74
C GLY A 19 -6.44 -1.48 2.39
N ALA A 20 -7.68 -1.95 2.42
CA ALA A 20 -8.47 -2.19 1.21
C ALA A 20 -8.84 -0.93 0.42
N VAL A 21 -8.96 0.18 1.13
CA VAL A 21 -9.54 1.41 0.62
C VAL A 21 -8.46 2.28 -0.01
N GLY A 22 -8.46 2.34 -1.35
CA GLY A 22 -7.62 3.29 -2.10
C GLY A 22 -6.12 3.05 -2.04
N THR A 23 -5.66 1.99 -1.36
CA THR A 23 -4.25 1.62 -1.30
C THR A 23 -4.02 0.27 -1.98
N GLN A 24 -3.53 0.33 -3.23
CA GLN A 24 -3.17 -0.87 -3.99
C GLN A 24 -1.82 -1.40 -3.47
N GLY A 25 -1.87 -2.47 -2.68
CA GLY A 25 -0.69 -3.13 -2.09
C GLY A 25 0.34 -3.56 -3.15
N LEU A 26 -0.14 -4.10 -4.27
CA LEU A 26 0.70 -4.53 -5.39
C LEU A 26 1.52 -3.37 -5.98
N ASP A 27 0.87 -2.24 -6.26
CA ASP A 27 1.53 -1.08 -6.86
C ASP A 27 2.63 -0.51 -5.95
N GLU A 28 2.40 -0.48 -4.62
CA GLU A 28 3.45 -0.08 -3.69
C GLU A 28 4.57 -1.10 -3.57
N GLY A 29 4.26 -2.40 -3.68
CA GLY A 29 5.28 -3.44 -3.78
C GLY A 29 6.15 -3.29 -5.03
N ILE A 30 5.55 -2.99 -6.18
CA ILE A 30 6.29 -2.72 -7.43
C ILE A 30 7.18 -1.50 -7.26
N ARG A 31 6.66 -0.40 -6.71
CA ARG A 31 7.44 0.82 -6.45
C ARG A 31 8.59 0.59 -5.45
N ASP A 32 8.42 -0.30 -4.49
CA ASP A 32 9.51 -0.72 -3.60
C ASP A 32 10.60 -1.48 -4.35
N ALA A 33 10.20 -2.42 -5.22
CA ALA A 33 11.11 -3.20 -6.05
C ALA A 33 11.88 -2.30 -7.05
N GLU A 34 11.20 -1.40 -7.74
CA GLU A 34 11.80 -0.41 -8.64
C GLU A 34 12.85 0.44 -7.91
N ASN A 35 12.53 0.93 -6.70
CA ASN A 35 13.46 1.73 -5.92
C ASN A 35 14.70 0.93 -5.47
N LEU A 36 14.52 -0.32 -5.04
CA LEU A 36 15.64 -1.18 -4.62
C LEU A 36 16.50 -1.64 -5.78
N ALA A 37 15.89 -1.99 -6.92
CA ALA A 37 16.57 -2.62 -8.05
C ALA A 37 17.75 -1.78 -8.52
N TRP A 38 17.54 -0.48 -8.75
CA TRP A 38 18.61 0.39 -9.23
C TRP A 38 19.68 0.65 -8.16
N LYS A 39 19.30 0.76 -6.87
CA LYS A 39 20.25 0.98 -5.76
C LYS A 39 21.15 -0.23 -5.55
N LEU A 40 20.57 -1.43 -5.60
CA LEU A 40 21.29 -2.69 -5.52
C LEU A 40 22.21 -2.89 -6.72
N ALA A 41 21.73 -2.60 -7.93
CA ALA A 41 22.55 -2.63 -9.13
C ALA A 41 23.73 -1.66 -9.04
N HIS A 42 23.49 -0.43 -8.56
CA HIS A 42 24.56 0.55 -8.36
C HIS A 42 25.64 0.03 -7.40
N VAL A 43 25.25 -0.52 -6.25
CA VAL A 43 26.20 -1.08 -5.29
C VAL A 43 26.94 -2.31 -5.82
N TRP A 44 26.27 -3.14 -6.62
CA TRP A 44 26.86 -4.30 -7.25
C TRP A 44 27.95 -3.92 -8.26
N HIS A 45 27.70 -2.90 -9.08
CA HIS A 45 28.62 -2.49 -10.17
C HIS A 45 29.67 -1.46 -9.75
N HIS A 46 29.38 -0.60 -8.79
CA HIS A 46 30.22 0.55 -8.42
C HIS A 46 30.76 0.50 -6.99
N GLY A 47 30.44 -0.56 -6.24
CA GLY A 47 30.94 -0.78 -4.89
C GLY A 47 30.04 -0.22 -3.78
N PRO A 48 30.48 -0.29 -2.52
CA PRO A 48 29.62 -0.02 -1.36
C PRO A 48 29.08 1.41 -1.32
N ALA A 49 27.75 1.54 -1.30
CA ALA A 49 27.05 2.81 -1.10
C ALA A 49 25.99 2.66 -0.01
N GLU A 50 26.43 2.52 1.25
CA GLU A 50 25.55 2.24 2.39
C GLU A 50 24.46 3.31 2.58
N HIS A 51 24.82 4.59 2.42
CA HIS A 51 23.85 5.68 2.54
C HIS A 51 22.74 5.59 1.48
N LEU A 52 23.07 5.11 0.28
CA LEU A 52 22.13 4.94 -0.82
C LEU A 52 21.14 3.81 -0.51
N LEU A 53 21.65 2.70 0.02
CA LEU A 53 20.80 1.58 0.44
C LEU A 53 19.96 1.93 1.68
N ASP A 54 20.47 2.74 2.59
CA ASP A 54 19.72 3.25 3.75
C ASP A 54 18.60 4.23 3.35
N SER A 55 18.77 4.94 2.24
CA SER A 55 17.76 5.88 1.73
C SER A 55 16.48 5.19 1.29
N TYR A 56 16.54 3.90 0.91
CA TYR A 56 15.36 3.09 0.54
C TYR A 56 14.25 3.19 1.59
N GLN A 57 14.58 2.90 2.85
CA GLN A 57 13.57 2.91 3.91
C GLN A 57 13.03 4.33 4.13
N ALA A 58 13.88 5.35 4.11
CA ALA A 58 13.46 6.73 4.36
C ALA A 58 12.48 7.23 3.29
N GLU A 59 12.82 7.02 2.02
CA GLU A 59 11.98 7.42 0.88
C GLU A 59 10.64 6.69 0.88
N ARG A 60 10.68 5.36 0.99
CA ARG A 60 9.49 4.52 0.80
C ARG A 60 8.56 4.55 2.01
N ARG A 61 9.10 4.58 3.23
CA ARG A 61 8.28 4.72 4.46
C ARG A 61 7.51 6.04 4.48
N ALA A 62 8.11 7.13 4.02
CA ALA A 62 7.42 8.41 3.93
C ALA A 62 6.25 8.36 2.92
N ALA A 63 6.48 7.77 1.74
CA ALA A 63 5.45 7.62 0.71
C ALA A 63 4.28 6.73 1.15
N VAL A 64 4.55 5.57 1.76
CA VAL A 64 3.52 4.66 2.30
C VAL A 64 2.74 5.34 3.42
N ALA A 65 3.42 6.02 4.35
CA ALA A 65 2.75 6.73 5.44
C ALA A 65 1.82 7.85 4.95
N ALA A 66 2.20 8.57 3.89
CA ALA A 66 1.32 9.57 3.28
C ALA A 66 0.04 8.96 2.70
N ARG A 67 0.16 7.80 2.04
CA ARG A 67 -0.98 7.07 1.48
C ARG A 67 -1.91 6.51 2.54
N LEU A 68 -1.36 5.90 3.59
CA LEU A 68 -2.15 5.42 4.73
C LEU A 68 -2.93 6.56 5.37
N ARG A 69 -2.30 7.73 5.58
CA ARG A 69 -3.01 8.91 6.09
C ARG A 69 -4.14 9.37 5.17
N ALA A 70 -3.93 9.35 3.85
CA ALA A 70 -4.96 9.71 2.89
C ALA A 70 -6.14 8.73 2.91
N ALA A 71 -5.85 7.42 3.05
CA ALA A 71 -6.87 6.39 3.22
C ALA A 71 -7.64 6.54 4.52
N ASP A 72 -6.96 6.79 5.65
CA ASP A 72 -7.58 7.04 6.95
C ASP A 72 -8.52 8.26 6.92
N GLN A 73 -8.17 9.29 6.15
CA GLN A 73 -9.01 10.47 5.97
C GLN A 73 -10.23 10.23 5.07
N SER A 74 -10.16 9.29 4.11
CA SER A 74 -11.28 8.95 3.23
C SER A 74 -12.24 7.91 3.83
N LEU A 75 -11.74 7.07 4.74
CA LEU A 75 -12.48 5.99 5.38
C LEU A 75 -13.80 6.44 6.06
N PRO A 76 -13.88 7.56 6.82
CA PRO A 76 -15.14 8.04 7.38
C PRO A 76 -16.17 8.45 6.32
N ILE A 77 -15.72 8.96 5.17
CA ILE A 77 -16.59 9.35 4.05
C ILE A 77 -17.19 8.09 3.39
N LEU A 78 -16.40 7.02 3.32
CA LEU A 78 -16.82 5.74 2.75
C LEU A 78 -17.66 4.90 3.71
N ARG A 79 -17.37 4.93 5.02
CA ARG A 79 -18.09 4.17 6.07
C ARG A 79 -19.33 4.88 6.58
N GLY A 80 -19.40 6.20 6.49
CA GLY A 80 -20.61 6.95 6.74
C GLY A 80 -21.61 6.63 5.64
N GLY A 81 -22.50 5.68 5.88
CA GLY A 81 -23.45 5.09 4.90
C GLY A 81 -24.41 6.05 4.19
N GLY A 82 -24.14 7.35 4.13
CA GLY A 82 -24.76 8.33 3.23
C GLY A 82 -23.90 8.76 2.04
N GLY A 83 -22.58 8.52 2.04
CA GLY A 83 -21.64 9.14 1.08
C GLY A 83 -21.60 8.51 -0.31
N LEU A 84 -21.63 7.18 -0.41
CA LEU A 84 -21.68 6.47 -1.72
C LEU A 84 -23.13 6.27 -2.21
N ARG A 85 -24.12 6.26 -1.31
CA ARG A 85 -25.55 6.11 -1.66
C ARG A 85 -26.10 7.21 -2.58
N THR A 86 -25.50 8.39 -2.56
CA THR A 86 -25.84 9.53 -3.43
C THR A 86 -25.24 9.42 -4.82
N LEU A 87 -24.15 8.68 -4.97
CA LEU A 87 -23.42 8.49 -6.24
C LEU A 87 -23.75 7.15 -6.92
N VAL A 88 -24.31 6.20 -6.18
CA VAL A 88 -24.66 4.86 -6.69
C VAL A 88 -26.16 4.78 -7.01
N PRO A 89 -26.54 4.50 -8.28
CA PRO A 89 -27.94 4.33 -8.69
C PRO A 89 -28.60 3.15 -7.97
N GLY A 90 -29.92 3.25 -7.75
CA GLY A 90 -30.69 2.41 -6.82
C GLY A 90 -30.51 0.89 -6.87
N ALA A 91 -30.09 0.31 -8.01
CA ALA A 91 -29.88 -1.13 -8.15
C ALA A 91 -28.57 -1.64 -7.50
N ALA A 92 -27.53 -0.80 -7.40
CA ALA A 92 -26.25 -1.19 -6.81
C ALA A 92 -26.16 -0.96 -5.29
N ARG A 93 -27.22 -0.39 -4.69
CA ARG A 93 -27.34 -0.16 -3.23
C ARG A 93 -27.40 -1.45 -2.41
N GLY A 94 -27.76 -2.58 -3.01
CA GLY A 94 -27.76 -3.90 -2.35
C GLY A 94 -26.37 -4.51 -2.23
N HIS A 95 -25.35 -3.93 -2.87
CA HIS A 95 -23.99 -4.47 -2.96
C HIS A 95 -22.95 -3.62 -2.19
N ASP A 96 -23.38 -2.70 -1.32
CA ASP A 96 -22.49 -1.81 -0.57
C ASP A 96 -21.52 -2.62 0.34
N THR A 97 -22.03 -3.72 0.91
CA THR A 97 -21.25 -4.70 1.67
C THR A 97 -20.21 -5.44 0.84
N LEU A 98 -20.43 -5.61 -0.48
CA LEU A 98 -19.42 -6.22 -1.38
C LEU A 98 -18.20 -5.31 -1.55
N LEU A 99 -18.38 -3.99 -1.47
CA LEU A 99 -17.30 -3.01 -1.63
C LEU A 99 -16.59 -2.71 -0.30
N SER A 100 -17.33 -2.72 0.81
CA SER A 100 -16.76 -2.43 2.13
C SER A 100 -16.04 -3.61 2.76
N ASP A 101 -16.50 -4.84 2.54
CA ASP A 101 -16.10 -6.01 3.36
C ASP A 101 -15.22 -7.03 2.62
N GLY A 102 -14.87 -6.79 1.35
CA GLY A 102 -14.02 -7.70 0.57
C GLY A 102 -12.66 -7.99 1.20
N HIS A 103 -12.14 -7.04 1.99
CA HIS A 103 -10.88 -7.21 2.73
C HIS A 103 -10.98 -8.09 3.97
N LEU A 104 -12.21 -8.41 4.40
CA LEU A 104 -12.49 -9.35 5.47
C LEU A 104 -12.67 -10.78 4.93
N GLY A 105 -12.54 -10.99 3.61
CA GLY A 105 -12.80 -12.29 2.96
C GLY A 105 -14.29 -12.64 2.89
N CYS A 106 -15.17 -11.66 3.08
CA CYS A 106 -16.61 -11.84 3.04
C CYS A 106 -17.18 -11.32 1.71
N GLY A 107 -18.20 -12.01 1.17
CA GLY A 107 -18.88 -11.63 -0.08
C GLY A 107 -18.38 -12.38 -1.33
N ALA A 108 -19.03 -12.16 -2.47
CA ALA A 108 -18.86 -12.95 -3.70
C ALA A 108 -17.48 -12.84 -4.39
N LEU A 109 -16.65 -11.87 -3.99
CA LEU A 109 -15.26 -11.71 -4.48
C LEU A 109 -14.22 -12.23 -3.47
N GLY A 110 -14.66 -12.61 -2.26
CA GLY A 110 -13.82 -13.21 -1.22
C GLY A 110 -13.97 -14.74 -1.09
N ALA A 111 -14.83 -15.35 -1.92
CA ALA A 111 -14.99 -16.80 -2.07
C ALA A 111 -14.18 -17.33 -3.26
#